data_AF-A0A528THQ5-F1
#
_entry.id   AF-A0A528THQ5-F1
#
_cell.length_a   1.000
_cell.length_b   1.000
_cell.length_c   1.000
_cell.angle_alpha   90.00
_cell.angle_beta   90.00
_cell.angle_gamma   90.00
#
_symmetry.space_group_name_H-M   'P 1'
#
loop_
_entity.id
_entity.type
_entity.pdbx_description
1 polymer ?
#
loop_
_entity_poly.entity_id
_entity_poly.type
_entity_poly.pdbx_seq_one_letter_code
_entity_poly.pdbx_strand_id
1 'polypeptide(L)'
;IEETVSRAGLHAAQTPQGFPFWPLLAAHEKAHHLGKSEFTDDAAIAEWAHIPVKIVQGSPDNIKLTWARDIAMADQRLSNALPRFPDIRIGNGYDVHAFEAGDHVTLCGVTI
;
A
#
# COMPACT_ATOMS: atom_id res chain seq x y z
N ILE A 1 27.27 11.97 11.07
CA ILE A 1 27.38 11.91 9.59
C ILE A 1 28.82 11.50 9.32
N GLU A 2 29.03 10.29 8.79
CA GLU A 2 30.38 9.74 8.61
C GLU A 2 30.98 10.14 7.26
N GLU A 3 30.19 10.17 6.18
CA GLU A 3 30.62 10.70 4.87
C GLU A 3 29.44 11.07 3.96
N THR A 4 29.74 11.70 2.82
CA THR A 4 28.77 11.97 1.75
C THR A 4 28.97 10.97 0.62
N VAL A 5 27.94 10.17 0.31
CA VAL A 5 27.96 9.24 -0.82
C VAL A 5 27.59 9.97 -2.12
N SER A 6 28.36 9.73 -3.19
CA SER A 6 28.05 10.27 -4.52
C SER A 6 26.71 9.75 -5.03
N ARG A 7 25.89 10.63 -5.61
CA ARG A 7 24.61 10.25 -6.22
C ARG A 7 24.75 9.67 -7.63
N ALA A 8 25.93 9.76 -8.23
CA ALA A 8 26.16 9.23 -9.57
C ALA A 8 25.99 7.70 -9.57
N GLY A 9 25.08 7.20 -10.41
CA GLY A 9 24.78 5.76 -10.50
C GLY A 9 23.88 5.22 -9.38
N LEU A 10 23.38 6.06 -8.47
CA LEU A 10 22.38 5.64 -7.49
C LEU A 10 20.98 5.72 -8.08
N HIS A 11 20.21 4.66 -7.85
CA HIS A 11 18.83 4.54 -8.30
C HIS A 11 17.93 4.22 -7.10
N ALA A 12 16.74 4.80 -7.07
CA ALA A 12 15.70 4.41 -6.13
C ALA A 12 14.95 3.20 -6.72
N ALA A 13 15.09 2.04 -6.10
CA ALA A 13 14.34 0.85 -6.51
C ALA A 13 12.84 1.08 -6.29
N GLN A 14 12.04 0.76 -7.32
CA GLN A 14 10.58 0.85 -7.32
C GLN A 14 9.98 -0.52 -7.66
N THR A 15 8.69 -0.68 -7.38
CA THR A 15 7.88 -1.83 -7.80
C THR A 15 6.91 -1.41 -8.91
N PRO A 16 6.49 -2.30 -9.81
CA PRO A 16 6.76 -3.75 -9.83
C PRO A 16 8.19 -4.11 -10.24
N GLN A 17 8.69 -5.23 -9.71
CA GLN A 17 9.93 -5.86 -10.13
C GLN A 17 9.60 -7.19 -10.82
N GLY A 18 10.18 -7.45 -11.99
CA GLY A 18 9.85 -8.61 -12.81
C GLY A 18 11.02 -9.58 -12.94
N PHE A 19 10.80 -10.83 -12.54
CA PHE A 19 11.80 -11.90 -12.61
C PHE A 19 11.20 -13.20 -13.14
N PRO A 20 12.01 -14.08 -13.76
CA PRO A 20 11.61 -15.45 -14.01
C PRO A 20 11.29 -16.16 -12.69
N PHE A 21 10.10 -16.75 -12.60
CA PHE A 21 9.57 -17.33 -11.36
C PHE A 21 10.50 -18.39 -10.76
N TRP A 22 10.91 -19.40 -11.54
CA TRP A 22 11.70 -20.52 -11.02
C TRP A 22 13.06 -20.10 -10.46
N PRO A 23 13.89 -19.29 -11.17
CA PRO A 23 15.12 -18.75 -10.60
C PRO A 23 14.91 -17.92 -9.32
N LEU A 24 13.89 -17.06 -9.29
CA LEU A 24 13.65 -16.21 -8.13
C LEU A 24 13.20 -17.04 -6.93
N LEU A 25 12.30 -18.02 -7.13
CA LEU A 25 11.87 -18.95 -6.09
C LEU A 25 13.06 -19.70 -5.49
N ALA A 26 13.93 -20.27 -6.33
CA ALA A 26 15.12 -20.98 -5.87
C ALA A 26 16.06 -20.06 -5.06
N ALA A 27 16.15 -18.78 -5.40
CA ALA A 27 16.89 -17.79 -4.63
C ALA A 27 16.26 -17.56 -3.24
N HIS A 28 14.94 -17.39 -3.16
CA HIS A 28 14.22 -17.28 -1.88
C HIS A 28 14.39 -18.51 -0.99
N GLU A 29 14.23 -19.71 -1.54
CA GLU A 29 14.40 -20.95 -0.80
C GLU A 29 15.81 -21.08 -0.25
N LYS A 30 16.83 -20.80 -1.08
CA LYS A 30 18.24 -20.83 -0.65
C LYS A 30 18.52 -19.79 0.44
N ALA A 31 18.00 -18.58 0.30
CA ALA A 31 18.13 -17.53 1.31
C ALA A 31 17.52 -17.96 2.66
N HIS A 32 16.30 -18.51 2.62
CA HIS A 32 15.61 -19.04 3.78
C HIS A 32 16.41 -20.18 4.46
N HIS A 33 16.91 -21.15 3.69
CA HIS A 33 17.72 -22.24 4.23
C HIS A 33 19.04 -21.78 4.88
N LEU A 34 19.60 -20.66 4.41
CA LEU A 34 20.81 -20.05 4.97
C LEU A 34 20.52 -19.05 6.09
N GLY A 35 19.25 -18.87 6.49
CA GLY A 35 18.85 -17.91 7.51
C GLY A 35 19.06 -16.45 7.11
N LYS A 36 19.11 -16.13 5.81
CA LYS A 36 19.27 -14.77 5.29
C LYS A 36 17.91 -14.14 5.05
N SER A 37 17.59 -13.07 5.79
CA SER A 37 16.32 -12.35 5.69
C SER A 37 16.46 -10.83 5.53
N GLU A 38 17.67 -10.31 5.32
CA GLU A 38 17.96 -8.86 5.26
C GLU A 38 17.71 -8.25 3.86
N PHE A 39 17.05 -8.96 2.96
CA PHE A 39 16.74 -8.45 1.61
C PHE A 39 15.57 -7.48 1.68
N THR A 40 15.73 -6.31 1.07
CA THR A 40 14.72 -5.24 1.09
C THR A 40 13.72 -5.32 -0.07
N ASP A 41 14.10 -5.98 -1.17
CA ASP A 41 13.31 -6.16 -2.38
C ASP A 41 13.79 -7.40 -3.18
N ASP A 42 13.10 -7.70 -4.29
CA ASP A 42 13.40 -8.87 -5.11
C ASP A 42 14.70 -8.68 -5.94
N ALA A 43 15.09 -7.43 -6.21
CA ALA A 43 16.38 -7.13 -6.83
C ALA A 43 17.56 -7.50 -5.93
N ALA A 44 17.49 -7.19 -4.63
CA ALA A 44 18.56 -7.53 -3.69
C ALA A 44 18.79 -9.04 -3.57
N ILE A 45 17.71 -9.84 -3.56
CA ILE A 45 17.84 -11.30 -3.53
C ILE A 45 18.33 -11.87 -4.88
N ALA A 46 17.90 -11.28 -6.00
CA ALA A 46 18.37 -11.64 -7.33
C ALA A 46 19.87 -11.39 -7.49
N GLU A 47 20.37 -10.23 -7.06
CA GLU A 47 21.80 -9.89 -7.07
C GLU A 47 22.63 -10.88 -6.24
N TRP A 48 22.16 -11.20 -5.03
CA TRP A 48 22.79 -12.19 -4.17
C TRP A 48 22.84 -13.60 -4.80
N ALA A 49 21.82 -13.96 -5.56
CA ALA A 49 21.75 -15.21 -6.30
C ALA A 49 22.45 -15.18 -7.67
N HIS A 50 23.15 -14.09 -8.02
CA HIS A 50 23.80 -13.86 -9.31
C HIS A 50 22.83 -13.91 -10.51
N ILE A 51 21.56 -13.56 -10.29
CA ILE A 51 20.57 -13.39 -11.35
C ILE A 51 20.77 -11.97 -11.95
N PRO A 52 20.93 -11.82 -13.27
CA PRO A 52 21.12 -10.50 -13.88
C PRO A 52 19.92 -9.57 -13.65
N VAL A 53 20.18 -8.38 -13.09
CA VAL A 53 19.18 -7.32 -12.90
C VAL A 53 19.38 -6.23 -13.95
N LYS A 54 18.28 -5.77 -14.55
CA LYS A 54 18.28 -4.65 -15.49
C LYS A 54 17.40 -3.53 -14.95
N ILE A 55 17.95 -2.31 -14.90
CA ILE A 55 17.22 -1.12 -14.50
C ILE A 55 16.35 -0.64 -15.67
N VAL A 56 15.07 -0.42 -15.40
CA VAL A 56 14.13 0.24 -16.30
C VAL A 56 13.74 1.57 -15.66
N GLN A 57 13.79 2.65 -16.44
CA GLN A 57 13.43 3.98 -15.93
C GLN A 57 11.93 4.02 -15.59
N GLY A 58 11.64 4.24 -14.30
CA GLY A 58 10.29 4.43 -13.79
C GLY A 58 9.92 5.91 -13.69
N SER A 59 8.66 6.17 -13.35
CA SER A 59 8.22 7.52 -13.01
C SER A 59 8.59 7.84 -11.56
N PRO A 60 9.16 9.04 -11.26
CA PRO A 60 9.35 9.48 -9.88
C PRO A 60 8.02 9.62 -9.12
N ASP A 61 6.89 9.68 -9.82
CA ASP A 61 5.55 9.71 -9.23
C ASP A 61 5.04 8.34 -8.77
N ASN A 62 5.77 7.26 -9.08
CA ASN A 62 5.49 5.92 -8.55
C ASN A 62 6.08 5.78 -7.13
N ILE A 63 5.40 6.39 -6.17
CA ILE A 63 5.84 6.52 -4.78
C ILE A 63 5.21 5.45 -3.89
N LYS A 64 6.01 4.89 -2.98
CA LYS A 64 5.52 4.04 -1.89
C LYS A 64 4.86 4.91 -0.82
N LEU A 65 3.56 4.73 -0.60
CA LEU A 65 2.84 5.42 0.47
C LEU A 65 3.24 4.81 1.82
N THR A 66 4.07 5.53 2.57
CA THR A 66 4.64 5.04 3.83
C THR A 66 4.20 5.90 5.02
N TRP A 67 4.02 7.20 4.80
CA TRP A 67 3.66 8.18 5.81
C TRP A 67 2.30 8.80 5.52
N ALA A 68 1.65 9.35 6.55
CA ALA A 68 0.36 10.04 6.40
C ALA A 68 0.40 11.17 5.35
N ARG A 69 1.53 11.89 5.24
CA ARG A 69 1.73 12.92 4.21
C ARG A 69 1.70 12.35 2.78
N ASP A 70 2.13 11.11 2.58
CA ASP A 70 2.15 10.48 1.26
C ASP A 70 0.72 10.22 0.79
N ILE A 71 -0.19 9.87 1.72
CA ILE A 71 -1.62 9.70 1.45
C ILE A 71 -2.25 11.02 1.02
N ALA A 72 -2.01 12.11 1.75
CA ALA A 72 -2.55 13.43 1.38
C ALA A 72 -2.08 13.88 -0.01
N MET A 73 -0.81 13.64 -0.34
CA MET A 73 -0.27 13.91 -1.66
C MET A 73 -0.90 13.02 -2.74
N ALA A 74 -1.11 11.73 -2.47
CA ALA A 74 -1.77 10.82 -3.40
C ALA A 74 -3.24 11.22 -3.65
N ASP A 75 -3.97 11.59 -2.59
CA ASP A 75 -5.36 12.05 -2.67
C ASP A 75 -5.48 13.33 -3.52
N GLN A 76 -4.59 14.30 -3.31
CA GLN A 76 -4.56 15.53 -4.12
C GLN A 76 -4.32 15.23 -5.61
N ARG A 77 -3.44 14.26 -5.92
CA ARG A 77 -3.15 13.84 -7.30
C ARG A 77 -4.36 13.17 -7.95
N LEU A 78 -5.05 12.27 -7.24
CA LEU A 78 -6.21 11.54 -7.74
C LEU A 78 -7.46 12.43 -7.86
N SER A 79 -7.70 13.29 -6.87
CA SER A 79 -8.86 14.18 -6.82
C SER A 79 -8.88 15.21 -7.96
N ASN A 80 -7.70 15.66 -8.41
CA ASN A 80 -7.58 16.56 -9.57
C ASN A 80 -7.89 15.87 -10.91
N ALA A 81 -7.87 14.53 -10.97
CA ALA A 81 -8.11 13.77 -12.19
C ALA A 81 -9.59 13.34 -12.37
N LEU A 82 -10.42 13.42 -11.32
CA LEU A 82 -11.81 12.98 -11.35
C LEU A 82 -12.78 14.14 -11.68
N PRO A 83 -13.86 13.87 -12.43
CA PRO A 83 -14.94 14.84 -12.61
C PRO A 83 -15.51 15.26 -11.23
N ARG A 84 -15.77 16.56 -11.04
CA ARG A 84 -16.33 17.19 -9.82
C ARG A 84 -17.78 16.78 -9.49
N PHE A 85 -18.27 15.64 -9.98
CA PHE A 85 -19.54 15.14 -9.52
C PHE A 85 -19.36 14.52 -8.13
N PRO A 86 -20.09 15.00 -7.11
CA PRO A 86 -19.99 14.41 -5.78
C PRO A 86 -20.47 12.96 -5.82
N ASP A 87 -19.80 12.08 -5.07
CA ASP A 87 -20.28 10.72 -4.82
C ASP A 87 -21.58 10.80 -4.00
N ILE A 88 -22.73 10.56 -4.64
CA ILE A 88 -24.05 10.58 -3.99
C ILE A 88 -24.35 9.17 -3.51
N ARG A 89 -24.28 8.98 -2.19
CA ARG A 89 -24.67 7.73 -1.53
C ARG A 89 -26.01 7.91 -0.83
N ILE A 90 -26.98 7.06 -1.17
CA ILE A 90 -28.30 7.02 -0.52
C ILE A 90 -28.41 5.76 0.34
N GLY A 91 -28.99 5.89 1.53
CA GLY A 91 -29.27 4.78 2.43
C GLY A 91 -30.69 4.88 2.97
N ASN A 92 -31.41 3.76 3.00
CA ASN A 92 -32.73 3.68 3.61
C ASN A 92 -32.68 2.62 4.72
N GLY A 93 -33.22 2.97 5.89
CA GLY A 93 -33.37 2.07 7.02
C GLY A 93 -34.84 1.99 7.41
N TYR A 94 -35.35 0.77 7.57
CA TYR A 94 -36.68 0.49 8.04
C TYR A 94 -36.59 -0.56 9.14
N ASP A 95 -37.22 -0.27 10.27
CA ASP A 95 -37.25 -1.15 11.43
C ASP A 95 -38.57 -0.98 12.18
N VAL A 96 -39.09 -2.07 12.73
CA VAL A 96 -40.38 -2.10 13.44
C VAL A 96 -40.23 -2.95 14.68
N HIS A 97 -40.61 -2.38 15.81
CA HIS A 97 -40.57 -3.03 17.11
C HIS A 97 -41.99 -3.23 17.62
N ALA A 98 -42.26 -4.39 18.19
CA ALA A 98 -43.48 -4.61 18.94
C ALA A 98 -43.38 -3.91 20.30
N PHE A 99 -44.49 -3.38 20.79
CA PHE A 99 -44.54 -2.88 22.15
C PHE A 99 -44.46 -4.03 23.16
N GLU A 100 -43.85 -3.74 24.31
CA GLU A 100 -43.82 -4.61 25.48
C GLU A 100 -44.33 -3.87 26.73
N ALA A 101 -44.43 -4.57 27.86
CA ALA A 101 -44.85 -3.95 29.11
C ALA A 101 -43.82 -2.92 29.57
N GLY A 102 -44.28 -1.69 29.83
CA GLY A 102 -43.46 -0.55 30.25
C GLY A 102 -44.33 0.71 30.36
N ASP A 103 -43.74 1.80 30.83
CA ASP A 103 -44.42 3.10 31.00
C ASP A 103 -43.94 4.18 30.02
N HIS A 104 -42.95 3.89 29.18
CA HIS A 104 -42.41 4.80 28.17
C HIS A 104 -41.77 4.06 27.00
N VAL A 105 -41.48 4.79 25.92
CA VAL A 105 -40.59 4.35 24.84
C VAL A 105 -39.34 5.22 24.79
N THR A 106 -38.22 4.63 24.34
CA THR A 106 -37.01 5.40 24.06
C THR A 106 -36.89 5.64 22.56
N LEU A 107 -37.19 6.84 22.09
CA LEU A 107 -37.00 7.25 20.69
C LEU A 107 -35.87 8.26 20.60
N CYS A 108 -34.87 7.99 19.75
CA CYS A 108 -33.67 8.84 19.61
C CYS A 108 -32.95 9.13 20.95
N GLY A 109 -32.97 8.18 21.89
CA GLY A 109 -32.38 8.34 23.22
C GLY A 109 -33.22 9.19 24.19
N VAL A 110 -34.44 9.55 23.83
CA VAL A 110 -35.38 10.34 24.66
C VAL A 110 -36.54 9.45 25.11
N THR A 111 -36.85 9.55 26.40
CA THR A 111 -38.03 8.93 27.02
C THR A 111 -39.30 9.69 26.62
N ILE A 112 -40.26 9.00 25.99
CA ILE A 112 -41.56 9.53 25.52
C ILE A 112 -42.70 8.71 26.11
#